data_AF-A0A963GVT6-F1
#
_entry.id   AF-A0A963GVT6-F1
#
_cell.length_a   1.000
_cell.length_b   1.000
_cell.length_c   1.000
_cell.angle_alpha   90.00
_cell.angle_beta   90.00
_cell.angle_gamma   90.00
#
_symmetry.space_group_name_H-M   'P 1'
#
loop_
_entity.id
_entity.type
_entity.pdbx_description
1 polymer ?
#
loop_
_entity_poly.entity_id
_entity_poly.type
_entity_poly.pdbx_seq_one_letter_code
_entity_poly.pdbx_strand_id
1 'polypeptide(L)'
;MASAKNQFFLRNGGTIPVINLFQKTFGVPVVLMGFGLPDDHIHGPNERFHLPTFFNGIKTSIFFLDEMRRQADKANHPAETVLDELIG
;
A
#
# COMPACT_ATOMS: atom_id res chain seq x y z
N MET A 1 -10.95 6.16 10.18
CA MET A 1 -10.34 6.62 8.92
C MET A 1 -8.88 6.86 9.19
N ALA A 2 -7.98 6.48 8.26
CA ALA A 2 -6.64 7.07 8.20
C ALA A 2 -6.81 8.57 8.49
N SER A 3 -6.10 9.09 9.49
CA SER A 3 -6.30 10.45 10.03
C SER A 3 -6.65 11.44 8.91
N ALA A 4 -7.83 12.08 8.98
CA ALA A 4 -8.32 13.03 7.99
C ALA A 4 -7.48 14.32 7.89
N LYS A 5 -6.30 14.36 8.54
CA LYS A 5 -5.31 15.42 8.38
C LYS A 5 -4.33 15.02 7.29
N ASN A 6 -4.49 15.68 6.14
CA ASN A 6 -3.56 15.80 5.01
C ASN A 6 -2.73 14.57 4.68
N GLN A 7 -3.26 13.74 3.78
CA GLN A 7 -2.46 12.75 3.06
C GLN A 7 -1.62 13.46 2.01
N PHE A 8 -0.32 13.19 2.00
CA PHE A 8 0.61 13.76 1.03
C PHE A 8 1.16 12.66 0.14
N PHE A 9 1.26 12.93 -1.16
CA PHE A 9 2.14 12.14 -2.03
C PHE A 9 3.57 12.54 -1.73
N LEU A 10 4.31 11.63 -1.11
CA LEU A 10 5.68 11.85 -0.67
C LEU A 10 6.65 11.01 -1.49
N ARG A 11 7.83 11.58 -1.76
CA ARG A 11 9.00 10.82 -2.17
C ARG A 11 9.86 10.60 -0.93
N ASN A 12 10.24 9.35 -0.67
CA ASN A 12 11.15 9.00 0.42
C ASN A 12 12.56 8.74 -0.14
N GLY A 13 13.60 9.02 0.65
CA GLY A 13 14.99 8.70 0.33
C GLY A 13 15.36 7.23 0.59
N GLY A 14 14.50 6.47 1.27
CA GLY A 14 14.67 5.03 1.43
C GLY A 14 14.48 4.25 0.12
N THR A 15 15.28 3.21 -0.08
CA THR A 15 15.22 2.37 -1.29
C THR A 15 14.50 1.06 -1.00
N ILE A 16 13.48 0.74 -1.81
CA ILE A 16 12.83 -0.58 -1.85
C ILE A 16 13.07 -1.16 -3.25
N PRO A 17 14.16 -1.92 -3.49
CA PRO A 17 14.59 -2.30 -4.85
C PRO A 17 13.55 -3.06 -5.66
N VAL A 18 12.70 -3.86 -5.00
CA VAL A 18 11.70 -4.70 -5.67
C VAL A 18 10.64 -3.91 -6.42
N ILE A 19 10.42 -2.62 -6.08
CA ILE A 19 9.42 -1.78 -6.75
C ILE A 19 9.73 -1.62 -8.24
N ASN A 20 11.00 -1.40 -8.58
CA ASN A 20 11.44 -1.30 -9.97
C ASN A 20 11.24 -2.63 -10.72
N LEU A 21 11.42 -3.77 -10.04
CA LEU A 21 11.16 -5.09 -10.62
C LEU A 21 9.66 -5.26 -10.89
N PHE A 22 8.78 -5.00 -9.93
CA PHE A 22 7.33 -5.09 -10.12
C PHE A 22 6.84 -4.23 -11.28
N GLN A 23 7.31 -2.98 -11.37
CA GLN A 23 6.93 -2.08 -12.45
C GLN A 23 7.38 -2.59 -13.83
N LYS A 24 8.62 -3.10 -13.94
CA LYS A 24 9.15 -3.63 -15.19
C LYS A 24 8.52 -4.95 -15.61
N THR A 25 8.22 -5.82 -14.65
CA THR A 25 7.70 -7.16 -14.92
C THR A 25 6.22 -7.15 -15.23
N PHE A 26 5.42 -6.42 -14.44
CA PHE A 26 3.95 -6.48 -14.54
C PHE A 26 3.34 -5.25 -15.23
N GLY A 27 4.10 -4.16 -15.40
CA GLY A 27 3.59 -2.94 -16.04
C GLY A 27 2.48 -2.23 -15.26
N VAL A 28 2.21 -2.64 -14.01
CA VAL A 28 1.13 -2.07 -13.20
C VAL A 28 1.63 -0.96 -12.26
N PRO A 29 0.78 0.04 -11.94
CA PRO A 29 1.09 1.03 -10.91
C PRO A 29 1.31 0.36 -9.55
N VAL A 30 2.32 0.81 -8.81
CA VAL A 30 2.62 0.32 -7.46
C VAL A 30 2.30 1.42 -6.44
N VAL A 31 1.53 1.06 -5.42
CA VAL A 31 1.20 1.95 -4.30
C VAL A 31 1.99 1.52 -3.07
N LEU A 32 2.77 2.44 -2.51
CA LEU A 32 3.44 2.26 -1.22
C LEU A 32 2.65 2.99 -0.14
N MET A 33 2.19 2.25 0.86
CA MET A 33 1.49 2.80 2.03
C MET A 33 2.42 2.83 3.24
N GLY A 34 2.86 4.03 3.62
CA GLY A 34 3.70 4.25 4.80
C GLY A 34 2.87 4.58 6.04
N PHE A 35 3.16 3.91 7.16
CA PHE A 35 2.50 4.14 8.45
C PHE A 35 3.46 4.58 9.56
N GLY A 36 4.76 4.69 9.27
CA GLY A 36 5.74 5.18 10.24
C GLY A 36 5.64 6.68 10.45
N LEU A 37 6.02 7.14 11.64
CA LEU A 37 6.27 8.55 11.95
C LEU A 37 7.75 8.90 11.70
N PRO A 38 8.07 10.18 11.45
CA PRO A 38 9.45 10.61 11.24
C PRO A 38 10.41 10.29 12.41
N ASP A 39 9.89 10.10 13.62
CA ASP A 39 10.64 9.87 14.85
C ASP A 39 10.61 8.40 15.33
N ASP A 40 10.23 7.47 14.45
CA ASP A 40 10.22 6.05 14.76
C ASP A 40 11.63 5.42 14.78
N HIS A 41 12.66 6.17 14.37
CA HIS A 41 14.07 5.76 14.37
C HIS A 41 14.30 4.41 13.66
N ILE A 42 13.73 4.26 12.47
CA ILE A 42 13.92 3.05 11.64
C ILE A 42 15.42 2.82 11.45
N HIS A 43 15.93 1.65 11.86
CA HIS A 43 17.35 1.27 11.88
C HIS A 43 18.23 1.97 12.93
N GLY A 44 17.63 2.64 13.91
CA GLY A 44 18.33 3.37 14.99
C GLY A 44 18.04 2.83 16.39
N PRO A 45 18.77 3.30 17.41
CA PRO A 45 18.46 2.99 18.81
C PRO A 45 17.05 3.46 19.20
N ASN A 46 16.39 2.70 20.06
CA ASN A 46 15.01 2.96 20.50
C ASN A 46 14.03 3.08 19.32
N GLU A 47 14.21 2.24 18.29
CA GLU A 47 13.23 2.04 17.22
C GLU A 47 11.87 1.70 17.85
N ARG A 48 10.82 2.39 17.39
CA ARG A 48 9.47 2.24 17.95
C ARG A 48 8.41 2.37 16.87
N PHE A 49 7.20 1.98 17.24
CA PHE A 49 6.02 2.18 16.41
C PHE A 49 4.90 2.79 17.24
N HIS A 50 4.33 3.90 16.76
CA HIS A 50 3.24 4.57 17.46
C HIS A 50 1.93 3.75 17.40
N LEU A 51 1.47 3.23 18.53
CA LEU A 51 0.30 2.32 18.60
C LEU A 51 -0.97 2.87 17.94
N PRO A 52 -1.37 4.15 18.13
CA PRO A 52 -2.51 4.70 17.40
C PRO A 52 -2.32 4.64 15.88
N THR A 53 -1.09 4.86 15.38
CA THR A 53 -0.80 4.72 13.95
C THR A 53 -0.85 3.26 13.51
N PHE A 54 -0.44 2.31 14.35
CA PHE A 54 -0.53 0.87 14.06
C PHE A 54 -1.99 0.44 13.85
N PHE A 55 -2.88 0.78 14.80
CA PHE A 55 -4.30 0.46 14.69
C PHE A 55 -4.98 1.19 13.53
N ASN A 56 -4.57 2.43 13.24
CA ASN A 56 -5.05 3.14 12.08
C ASN A 56 -4.53 2.53 10.77
N GLY A 57 -3.31 2.00 10.74
CA GLY A 57 -2.74 1.25 9.63
C GLY A 57 -3.58 0.03 9.29
N ILE A 58 -3.94 -0.78 10.30
CA ILE A 58 -4.85 -1.93 10.13
C ILE A 58 -6.17 -1.49 9.49
N LYS A 59 -6.82 -0.46 10.05
CA LYS A 59 -8.08 0.07 9.49
C LYS A 59 -7.90 0.56 8.05
N THR A 60 -6.80 1.25 7.78
CA THR A 60 -6.49 1.79 6.44
C THR A 60 -6.31 0.68 5.42
N SER A 61 -5.57 -0.38 5.76
CA SER A 61 -5.39 -1.53 4.87
C SER A 61 -6.72 -2.23 4.55
N ILE A 62 -7.60 -2.40 5.55
CA ILE A 62 -8.94 -2.96 5.34
C ILE A 62 -9.74 -2.08 4.36
N PHE A 63 -9.79 -0.77 4.60
CA PHE A 63 -10.51 0.15 3.73
C PHE A 63 -9.90 0.23 2.33
N PHE A 64 -8.58 0.17 2.20
CA PHE A 64 -7.89 0.17 0.92
C PHE A 64 -8.27 -1.06 0.10
N LEU A 65 -8.22 -2.26 0.68
CA LEU A 65 -8.59 -3.49 -0.02
C LEU A 65 -10.07 -3.52 -0.42
N ASP A 66 -10.96 -3.06 0.46
CA ASP A 66 -12.39 -2.96 0.15
C ASP A 66 -12.66 -1.90 -0.94
N GLU A 67 -11.90 -0.81 -0.96
CA GLU A 67 -11.95 0.15 -2.06
C GLU A 67 -11.41 -0.44 -3.37
N MET A 68 -10.30 -1.18 -3.33
CA MET A 68 -9.78 -1.89 -4.51
C MET A 68 -10.80 -2.86 -5.08
N ARG A 69 -11.52 -3.60 -4.23
CA ARG A 69 -12.66 -4.42 -4.65
C ARG A 69 -13.74 -3.59 -5.33
N ARG A 70 -14.19 -2.48 -4.72
CA ARG A 70 -15.19 -1.59 -5.33
C ARG A 70 -14.73 -1.02 -6.68
N GLN A 71 -13.45 -0.69 -6.81
CA GLN A 71 -12.90 -0.20 -8.07
C GLN A 71 -12.82 -1.31 -9.12
N ALA A 72 -12.48 -2.54 -8.73
CA ALA A 72 -12.54 -3.71 -9.61
C ALA A 72 -13.98 -4.01 -10.05
N ASP A 73 -14.95 -3.98 -9.14
CA ASP A 73 -16.38 -4.17 -9.44
C ASP A 73 -16.90 -3.09 -10.43
N LYS A 74 -16.40 -1.85 -10.32
CA LYS A 74 -16.71 -0.77 -11.28
C LYS A 74 -16.02 -0.97 -12.63
N ALA A 75 -14.82 -1.56 -12.64
CA ALA A 75 -14.01 -1.76 -13.82
C ALA A 75 -14.41 -3.00 -14.64
N ASN A 76 -15.01 -4.02 -14.01
CA ASN A 76 -15.34 -5.30 -14.65
C ASN A 76 -16.86 -5.58 -14.73
N HIS A 77 -17.36 -5.65 -15.97
CA HIS A 77 -18.15 -6.80 -16.46
C HIS A 77 -17.37 -8.11 -16.15
N PRO A 78 -18.01 -9.28 -15.95
CA PRO A 78 -17.64 -10.35 -15.00
C PRO A 78 -16.15 -10.74 -14.90
N ALA A 79 -15.74 -11.02 -13.66
CA ALA A 79 -14.38 -11.18 -13.16
C ALA A 79 -13.68 -12.52 -13.51
N GLU A 80 -13.61 -12.86 -14.79
CA GLU A 80 -12.97 -14.10 -15.26
C GLU A 80 -11.93 -13.77 -16.34
N THR A 81 -10.69 -13.44 -15.95
CA THR A 81 -9.57 -13.33 -16.92
C THR A 81 -8.18 -13.44 -16.29
N VAL A 82 -7.97 -13.05 -15.02
CA VAL A 82 -6.59 -12.98 -14.47
C VAL A 82 -6.07 -14.32 -13.93
N LEU A 83 -6.94 -15.20 -13.41
CA LEU A 83 -6.52 -16.51 -12.90
C LEU A 83 -6.23 -17.52 -14.03
N ASP A 84 -6.94 -17.41 -15.16
CA ASP A 84 -6.76 -18.31 -16.31
C ASP A 84 -5.46 -18.01 -17.08
N GLU A 85 -4.98 -16.77 -17.10
CA GLU A 85 -3.69 -16.41 -17.72
C GLU A 85 -2.47 -16.81 -16.88
N LEU A 86 -2.65 -17.07 -15.58
CA LEU A 86 -1.56 -17.45 -14.66
C LEU A 86 -1.42 -18.97 -14.49
N ILE A 87 -2.45 -19.74 -14.84
CA ILE A 87 -2.48 -21.21 -14.71
C ILE A 87 -2.51 -21.89 -16.10
N GLY A 88 -2.57 -21.12 -17.18
CA GLY A 88 -2.39 -21.57 -18.57
C GLY A 88 -0.93 -21.73 -18.98
#